data_AF-A0A7Z9XFP5-F1
#
_entry.id   AF-A0A7Z9XFP5-F1
#
_cell.length_a   1.000
_cell.length_b   1.000
_cell.length_c   1.000
_cell.angle_alpha   90.00
_cell.angle_beta   90.00
_cell.angle_gamma   90.00
#
_symmetry.space_group_name_H-M   'P 1'
#
loop_
_entity.id
_entity.type
_entity.pdbx_description
1 polymer ?
#
loop_
_entity_poly.entity_id
_entity_poly.type
_entity_poly.pdbx_seq_one_letter_code
_entity_poly.pdbx_strand_id
1 'polypeptide(L)'
;LITLYEQKLELIGEKGVDTLICIPFTREFAATPARTFVKEILCDLIGMKAIVVGQDYSFGRKREGDILLLQEMAATHGFEVIVSGWVELKGGRISSTKIRSLVSEGKVAEAGELLGRHYQVRGTVMHGRDRGGRVLGFPTANLTLYDELCPKMGVYAVTVEHDQTRYKGVANIGYSPTFQEGQFGVEVHILDFDKEIYDQPIRLNFVRRLRDEKRFSGPESLAAQITEDIEKARELLSSE
;
A
#
# COMPACT_ATOMS: atom_id res chain seq x y z
N LEU A 1 7.52 -4.01 1.60
CA LEU A 1 6.78 -3.23 2.64
C LEU A 1 5.29 -3.13 2.24
N ILE A 2 4.40 -2.56 3.07
CA ILE A 2 2.99 -2.29 2.66
C ILE A 2 2.89 -0.99 1.86
N THR A 3 3.76 -0.03 2.13
CA THR A 3 3.82 1.26 1.44
C THR A 3 5.28 1.59 1.14
N LEU A 4 5.51 2.45 0.17
CA LEU A 4 6.77 3.16 -0.01
C LEU A 4 7.02 4.13 1.16
N TYR A 5 8.26 4.61 1.26
CA TYR A 5 8.64 5.59 2.27
C TYR A 5 7.87 6.90 2.09
N GLU A 6 7.85 7.44 0.87
CA GLU A 6 7.19 8.70 0.52
C GLU A 6 5.68 8.62 0.77
N GLN A 7 5.06 7.50 0.40
CA GLN A 7 3.65 7.24 0.68
C GLN A 7 3.37 7.17 2.19
N LYS A 8 4.30 6.60 2.97
CA LYS A 8 4.17 6.57 4.43
C LYS A 8 4.26 7.98 5.03
N LEU A 9 5.12 8.85 4.50
CA LEU A 9 5.19 10.26 4.90
C LEU A 9 3.87 10.97 4.65
N GLU A 10 3.31 10.84 3.45
CA GLU A 10 2.02 11.43 3.07
C GLU A 10 0.91 10.98 4.03
N LEU A 11 0.79 9.66 4.26
CA LEU A 11 -0.24 9.10 5.14
C LEU A 11 -0.11 9.52 6.60
N ILE A 12 1.13 9.70 7.09
CA ILE A 12 1.36 10.21 8.45
C ILE A 12 1.00 11.70 8.53
N GLY A 13 1.38 12.48 7.53
CA GLY A 13 1.07 13.91 7.45
C GLY A 13 -0.44 14.18 7.41
N GLU A 14 -1.21 13.36 6.68
CA GLU A 14 -2.68 13.42 6.66
C GLU A 14 -3.34 13.20 8.03
N LYS A 15 -2.63 12.63 9.01
CA LYS A 15 -3.13 12.45 10.39
C LYS A 15 -2.78 13.62 11.31
N GLY A 16 -2.19 14.69 10.79
CA GLY A 16 -1.87 15.90 11.55
C GLY A 16 -0.61 15.76 12.40
N VAL A 17 0.33 14.89 12.02
CA VAL A 17 1.65 14.82 12.66
C VAL A 17 2.51 15.97 12.16
N ASP A 18 2.93 16.86 13.07
CA ASP A 18 3.70 18.07 12.72
C ASP A 18 5.15 17.77 12.29
N THR A 19 5.76 16.73 12.87
CA THR A 19 7.17 16.40 12.64
C THR A 19 7.37 14.90 12.69
N LEU A 20 8.08 14.37 11.68
CA LEU A 20 8.50 12.98 11.65
C LEU A 20 10.03 12.88 11.71
N ILE A 21 10.54 12.20 12.75
CA ILE A 21 11.97 11.94 12.90
C ILE A 21 12.27 10.56 12.30
N CYS A 22 12.97 10.55 11.16
CA CYS A 22 13.38 9.33 10.48
C CYS A 22 14.83 8.99 10.82
N ILE A 23 15.03 8.02 11.71
CA ILE A 23 16.35 7.59 12.16
C ILE A 23 16.81 6.37 11.33
N PRO A 24 17.93 6.45 10.60
CA PRO A 24 18.52 5.28 9.95
C PRO A 24 18.94 4.25 10.99
N PHE A 25 18.48 3.01 10.84
CA PHE A 25 18.81 1.93 11.78
C PHE A 25 20.19 1.34 11.49
N THR A 26 21.24 2.12 11.74
CA THR A 26 22.64 1.72 11.57
C THR A 26 23.08 0.76 12.67
N ARG A 27 24.22 0.07 12.48
CA ARG A 27 24.82 -0.78 13.53
C ARG A 27 25.15 0.02 14.79
N GLU A 28 25.57 1.27 14.62
CA GLU A 28 25.87 2.19 15.72
C GLU A 28 24.60 2.51 16.50
N PHE A 29 23.52 2.90 15.82
CA PHE A 29 22.22 3.16 16.47
C PHE A 29 21.63 1.90 17.13
N ALA A 30 21.76 0.74 16.49
CA ALA A 30 21.32 -0.53 17.06
C ALA A 30 22.09 -0.94 18.32
N ALA A 31 23.29 -0.39 18.53
CA ALA A 31 24.11 -0.63 19.71
C ALA A 31 23.79 0.32 20.87
N THR A 32 22.94 1.34 20.67
CA THR A 32 22.55 2.30 21.70
C THR A 32 21.82 1.61 22.86
N PRO A 33 22.29 1.72 24.10
CA PRO A 33 21.59 1.19 25.26
C PRO A 33 20.20 1.82 25.44
N ALA A 34 19.23 1.07 25.97
CA ALA A 34 17.85 1.53 26.12
C ALA A 34 17.75 2.78 27.01
N ARG A 35 18.49 2.82 28.13
CA ARG A 35 18.52 4.00 29.01
C ARG A 35 19.13 5.22 28.33
N THR A 36 20.18 5.03 27.54
CA THR A 36 20.80 6.09 26.72
C THR A 36 19.80 6.61 25.68
N PHE A 37 19.10 5.72 25.00
CA PHE A 37 18.07 6.10 24.02
C PHE A 37 16.98 6.98 24.65
N VAL A 38 16.43 6.59 25.80
CA VAL A 38 15.38 7.39 26.46
C VAL A 38 15.94 8.72 26.95
N LYS A 39 17.06 8.72 27.67
CA LYS A 39 17.60 9.96 28.25
C LYS A 39 18.10 10.91 27.17
N GLU A 40 19.06 10.49 26.37
CA GLU A 40 19.81 11.41 25.50
C GLU A 40 19.01 11.77 24.24
N ILE A 41 18.24 10.82 23.70
CA ILE A 41 17.52 11.04 22.45
C ILE A 41 16.10 11.51 22.72
N LEU A 42 15.31 10.79 23.51
CA LEU A 42 13.91 11.16 23.72
C LEU A 42 13.77 12.38 24.64
N CYS A 43 14.46 12.40 25.79
CA CYS A 43 14.32 13.49 26.75
C CYS A 43 15.19 14.71 26.40
N ASP A 44 16.50 14.52 26.25
CA ASP A 44 17.44 15.65 26.14
C ASP A 44 17.41 16.30 24.75
N LEU A 45 17.42 15.49 23.68
CA LEU A 45 17.44 16.00 22.30
C LEU A 45 16.05 16.39 21.78
N ILE A 46 15.05 15.50 21.92
CA ILE A 46 13.69 15.74 21.42
C ILE A 46 12.85 16.60 22.38
N GLY A 47 13.14 16.56 23.69
CA GLY A 47 12.34 17.27 24.68
C GLY A 47 11.00 16.59 25.02
N MET A 48 10.92 15.27 24.84
CA MET A 48 9.70 14.47 25.02
C MET A 48 9.04 14.69 26.39
N LYS A 49 7.72 14.90 26.39
CA LYS A 49 6.88 15.04 27.60
C LYS A 49 5.88 13.91 27.81
N ALA A 50 5.51 13.23 26.72
CA ALA A 50 4.70 12.03 26.76
C ALA A 50 5.14 11.10 25.64
N ILE A 51 5.00 9.80 25.85
CA ILE A 51 5.24 8.77 24.85
C ILE A 51 4.02 7.85 24.73
N VAL A 52 3.57 7.64 23.49
CA VAL A 52 2.48 6.70 23.17
C VAL A 52 3.09 5.49 22.46
N VAL A 53 2.94 4.30 23.03
CA VAL A 53 3.49 3.05 22.49
C VAL A 53 2.48 1.90 22.53
N GLY A 54 2.66 0.91 21.66
CA GLY A 54 1.87 -0.32 21.69
C GLY A 54 2.34 -1.28 22.80
N GLN A 55 1.50 -2.26 23.13
CA GLN A 55 1.77 -3.26 24.18
C GLN A 55 3.01 -4.15 23.92
N ASP A 56 3.44 -4.31 22.66
CA ASP A 56 4.63 -5.11 22.29
C ASP A 56 5.88 -4.26 22.02
N TYR A 57 5.87 -2.99 22.44
CA TYR A 57 6.97 -2.08 22.20
C TYR A 57 8.23 -2.48 22.95
N SER A 58 9.36 -2.42 22.23
CA SER A 58 10.69 -2.71 22.76
C SER A 58 11.72 -1.87 22.02
N PHE A 59 12.82 -1.53 22.69
CA PHE A 59 13.83 -0.62 22.15
C PHE A 59 15.19 -0.87 22.79
N GLY A 60 16.18 -0.10 22.33
CA GLY A 60 17.57 -0.21 22.75
C GLY A 60 18.25 -1.49 22.26
N ARG A 61 19.55 -1.57 22.56
CA ARG A 61 20.42 -2.67 22.16
C ARG A 61 19.81 -4.01 22.58
N LYS A 62 19.69 -4.93 21.61
CA LYS A 62 19.13 -6.28 21.82
C LYS A 62 17.74 -6.29 22.48
N ARG A 63 16.94 -5.23 22.28
CA ARG A 63 15.59 -5.10 22.89
C ARG A 63 15.63 -5.13 24.42
N GLU A 64 16.68 -4.59 25.02
CA GLU A 64 16.82 -4.55 26.50
C GLU A 64 15.83 -3.60 27.18
N GLY A 65 15.17 -2.70 26.42
CA GLY A 65 14.13 -1.82 26.91
C GLY A 65 12.73 -2.27 26.50
N ASP A 66 11.78 -2.10 27.41
CA ASP A 66 10.36 -2.40 27.27
C ASP A 66 9.50 -1.33 27.98
N ILE A 67 8.19 -1.59 28.12
CA ILE A 67 7.25 -0.69 28.78
C ILE A 67 7.60 -0.48 30.26
N LEU A 68 8.09 -1.50 30.97
CA LEU A 68 8.46 -1.39 32.37
C LEU A 68 9.64 -0.43 32.54
N LEU A 69 10.66 -0.55 31.68
CA LEU A 69 11.78 0.39 31.67
C LEU A 69 11.32 1.83 31.37
N LEU A 70 10.39 2.02 30.42
CA LEU A 70 9.83 3.35 30.14
C LEU A 70 9.13 3.94 31.38
N GLN A 71 8.33 3.14 32.08
CA GLN A 71 7.61 3.58 33.29
C GLN A 71 8.58 3.91 34.44
N GLU A 72 9.65 3.14 34.60
CA GLU A 72 10.71 3.44 35.57
C GLU A 72 11.39 4.78 35.24
N MET A 73 11.76 4.99 33.97
CA MET A 73 12.42 6.21 33.53
C MET A 73 11.49 7.43 33.50
N ALA A 74 10.18 7.23 33.31
CA ALA A 74 9.18 8.28 33.38
C ALA A 74 9.17 8.95 34.76
N ALA A 75 9.28 8.15 35.83
CA ALA A 75 9.31 8.66 37.21
C ALA A 75 10.53 9.54 37.49
N THR A 76 11.67 9.28 36.85
CA THR A 76 12.92 10.03 37.08
C THR A 76 13.12 11.19 36.11
N HIS A 77 12.60 11.09 34.88
CA HIS A 77 12.81 12.09 33.82
C HIS A 77 11.58 12.98 33.55
N GLY A 78 10.45 12.73 34.21
CA GLY A 78 9.28 13.62 34.17
C GLY A 78 8.53 13.63 32.84
N PHE A 79 8.25 12.45 32.30
CA PHE A 79 7.39 12.26 31.12
C PHE A 79 6.28 11.26 31.39
N GLU A 80 5.20 11.29 30.60
CA GLU A 80 4.08 10.34 30.70
C GLU A 80 4.27 9.14 29.75
N VAL A 81 3.88 7.94 30.19
CA VAL A 81 3.84 6.74 29.35
C VAL A 81 2.39 6.33 29.12
N ILE A 82 1.95 6.40 27.86
CA ILE A 82 0.61 6.01 27.43
C ILE A 82 0.73 4.72 26.63
N VAL A 83 0.17 3.64 27.16
CA VAL A 83 0.17 2.34 26.48
C VAL A 83 -1.14 2.18 25.71
N SER A 84 -1.05 2.21 24.39
CA SER A 84 -2.18 1.91 23.50
C SER A 84 -2.42 0.41 23.45
N GLY A 85 -3.67 0.00 23.66
CA GLY A 85 -4.13 -1.36 23.41
C GLY A 85 -4.12 -1.72 21.92
N TRP A 86 -4.41 -2.98 21.64
CA TRP A 86 -4.61 -3.44 20.27
C TRP A 86 -5.84 -2.79 19.65
N VAL A 87 -5.70 -2.36 18.41
CA VAL A 87 -6.87 -2.02 17.59
C VAL A 87 -7.39 -3.30 16.97
N GLU A 88 -8.68 -3.56 17.18
CA GLU A 88 -9.38 -4.74 16.67
C GLU A 88 -10.49 -4.32 15.72
N LEU A 89 -10.66 -5.09 14.65
CA LEU A 89 -11.79 -4.95 13.74
C LEU A 89 -12.39 -6.34 13.50
N LYS A 90 -13.72 -6.46 13.57
CA LYS A 90 -14.46 -7.73 13.39
C LYS A 90 -13.89 -8.89 14.24
N GLY A 91 -13.42 -8.59 15.45
CA GLY A 91 -12.90 -9.58 16.40
C GLY A 91 -11.47 -10.06 16.14
N GLY A 92 -10.70 -9.37 15.27
CA GLY A 92 -9.29 -9.68 15.01
C GLY A 92 -8.37 -8.48 15.13
N ARG A 93 -7.14 -8.71 15.61
CA ARG A 93 -6.07 -7.69 15.70
C ARG A 93 -5.67 -7.19 14.32
N ILE A 94 -5.66 -5.87 14.15
CA ILE A 94 -5.07 -5.22 12.98
C ILE A 94 -3.53 -5.31 13.08
N SER A 95 -2.89 -5.83 12.03
CA SER A 95 -1.42 -5.91 11.98
C SER A 95 -0.88 -5.87 10.56
N SER A 96 0.35 -5.38 10.40
CA SER A 96 1.04 -5.36 9.11
C SER A 96 1.25 -6.76 8.52
N THR A 97 1.40 -7.79 9.35
CA THR A 97 1.50 -9.18 8.86
C THR A 97 0.19 -9.65 8.26
N LYS A 98 -0.94 -9.37 8.92
CA LYS A 98 -2.27 -9.73 8.41
C LYS A 98 -2.59 -9.00 7.11
N ILE A 99 -2.33 -7.69 7.05
CA ILE A 99 -2.56 -6.88 5.86
C ILE A 99 -1.75 -7.40 4.67
N ARG A 100 -0.45 -7.71 4.87
CA ARG A 100 0.38 -8.28 3.81
C ARG A 100 -0.18 -9.60 3.29
N SER A 101 -0.60 -10.51 4.17
CA SER A 101 -1.22 -11.78 3.76
C SER A 101 -2.49 -11.56 2.94
N LEU A 102 -3.39 -10.67 3.38
CA LEU A 102 -4.61 -10.35 2.63
C LEU A 102 -4.30 -9.80 1.23
N VAL A 103 -3.36 -8.87 1.11
CA VAL A 103 -2.94 -8.31 -0.19
C VAL A 103 -2.34 -9.41 -1.08
N SER A 104 -1.41 -10.23 -0.55
CA SER A 104 -0.80 -11.34 -1.29
C SER A 104 -1.79 -12.44 -1.68
N GLU A 105 -2.92 -12.56 -0.98
CA GLU A 105 -4.03 -13.46 -1.32
C GLU A 105 -5.03 -12.84 -2.31
N GLY A 106 -4.88 -11.56 -2.64
CA GLY A 106 -5.79 -10.81 -3.52
C GLY A 106 -7.04 -10.28 -2.80
N LYS A 107 -7.11 -10.39 -1.47
CA LYS A 107 -8.21 -9.90 -0.62
C LYS A 107 -8.06 -8.40 -0.32
N VAL A 108 -7.97 -7.60 -1.39
CA VAL A 108 -7.69 -6.16 -1.31
C VAL A 108 -8.78 -5.36 -0.59
N ALA A 109 -10.05 -5.78 -0.70
CA ALA A 109 -11.16 -5.15 0.01
C ALA A 109 -11.05 -5.33 1.53
N GLU A 110 -10.77 -6.56 1.99
CA GLU A 110 -10.54 -6.86 3.41
C GLU A 110 -9.29 -6.12 3.92
N ALA A 111 -8.22 -6.07 3.12
CA ALA A 111 -7.04 -5.27 3.46
C ALA A 111 -7.40 -3.79 3.61
N GLY A 112 -8.27 -3.27 2.74
CA GLY A 112 -8.73 -1.88 2.77
C GLY A 112 -9.52 -1.53 4.03
N GLU A 113 -10.38 -2.44 4.49
CA GLU A 113 -11.10 -2.29 5.78
C GLU A 113 -10.13 -2.15 6.95
N LEU A 114 -9.08 -2.99 7.00
CA LEU A 114 -8.07 -2.92 8.08
C LEU A 114 -7.18 -1.68 7.97
N LEU A 115 -6.94 -1.19 6.75
CA LEU A 115 -6.12 -0.02 6.47
C LEU A 115 -6.87 1.31 6.65
N GLY A 116 -8.21 1.28 6.68
CA GLY A 116 -9.06 2.47 6.62
C GLY A 116 -9.01 3.22 5.30
N ARG A 117 -8.50 2.58 4.23
CA ARG A 117 -8.38 3.12 2.87
C ARG A 117 -8.08 1.97 1.90
N HIS A 118 -8.32 2.16 0.61
CA HIS A 118 -7.93 1.20 -0.42
C HIS A 118 -6.42 0.94 -0.43
N TYR A 119 -6.03 -0.31 -0.70
CA TYR A 119 -4.61 -0.64 -0.87
C TYR A 119 -4.10 0.02 -2.15
N GLN A 120 -3.05 0.84 -2.03
CA GLN A 120 -2.53 1.63 -3.14
C GLN A 120 -1.14 1.15 -3.55
N VAL A 121 -0.93 1.01 -4.85
CA VAL A 121 0.41 0.91 -5.45
C VAL A 121 0.67 2.11 -6.36
N ARG A 122 1.94 2.41 -6.59
CA ARG A 122 2.43 3.49 -7.45
C ARG A 122 3.30 2.91 -8.56
N GLY A 123 3.25 3.53 -9.73
CA GLY A 123 4.09 3.12 -10.85
C GLY A 123 4.14 4.15 -11.97
N THR A 124 5.06 3.92 -12.90
CA THR A 124 5.17 4.69 -14.15
C THR A 124 4.51 3.94 -15.30
N VAL A 125 3.77 4.66 -16.14
CA VAL A 125 3.22 4.11 -17.39
C VAL A 125 4.34 3.87 -18.40
N MET A 126 4.46 2.65 -18.90
CA MET A 126 5.47 2.25 -19.87
C MET A 126 5.05 2.52 -21.32
N HIS A 127 6.02 2.91 -22.15
CA HIS A 127 5.85 2.98 -23.60
C HIS A 127 5.73 1.60 -24.27
N GLY A 128 4.94 1.54 -25.36
CA GLY A 128 5.08 0.51 -26.39
C GLY A 128 4.41 -0.86 -26.15
N ARG A 129 3.70 -1.05 -25.03
CA ARG A 129 3.07 -2.36 -24.67
C ARG A 129 1.55 -2.46 -24.86
N ASP A 130 0.88 -1.39 -25.28
CA ASP A 130 -0.58 -1.33 -25.44
C ASP A 130 -1.08 -1.70 -26.87
N ARG A 131 -0.42 -2.65 -27.54
CA ARG A 131 -0.80 -2.96 -28.93
C ARG A 131 -2.07 -3.82 -29.00
N GLY A 132 -2.21 -4.81 -28.12
CA GLY A 132 -3.38 -5.71 -28.13
C GLY A 132 -4.65 -5.08 -27.56
N GLY A 133 -4.52 -4.26 -26.51
CA GLY A 133 -5.65 -3.55 -25.91
C GLY A 133 -6.31 -2.59 -26.90
N ARG A 134 -5.51 -1.72 -27.54
CA ARG A 134 -6.00 -0.80 -28.60
C ARG A 134 -6.70 -1.52 -29.75
N VAL A 135 -6.18 -2.65 -30.21
CA VAL A 135 -6.79 -3.43 -31.31
C VAL A 135 -8.15 -4.04 -30.90
N LEU A 136 -8.31 -4.41 -29.62
CA LEU A 136 -9.56 -4.93 -29.08
C LEU A 136 -10.55 -3.83 -28.65
N GLY A 137 -10.16 -2.55 -28.73
CA GLY A 137 -10.97 -1.41 -28.29
C GLY A 137 -10.82 -1.06 -26.80
N PHE A 138 -9.85 -1.65 -26.10
CA PHE A 138 -9.61 -1.46 -24.66
C PHE A 138 -8.15 -1.07 -24.40
N PRO A 139 -7.75 0.19 -24.66
CA PRO A 139 -6.38 0.65 -24.43
C PRO A 139 -5.97 0.46 -22.96
N THR A 140 -4.81 -0.16 -22.71
CA THR A 140 -4.26 -0.38 -21.36
C THR A 140 -2.94 0.34 -21.14
N ALA A 141 -2.82 1.00 -19.99
CA ALA A 141 -1.55 1.50 -19.48
C ALA A 141 -0.81 0.34 -18.78
N ASN A 142 0.36 -0.02 -19.28
CA ASN A 142 1.24 -0.99 -18.64
C ASN A 142 2.13 -0.28 -17.61
N LEU A 143 2.30 -0.83 -16.41
CA LEU A 143 3.01 -0.16 -15.32
C LEU A 143 4.32 -0.84 -14.95
N THR A 144 5.35 -0.04 -14.72
CA THR A 144 6.48 -0.42 -13.86
C THR A 144 6.16 0.02 -12.44
N LEU A 145 5.94 -0.94 -11.54
CA LEU A 145 5.65 -0.65 -10.14
C LEU A 145 6.90 -0.19 -9.39
N TYR A 146 6.71 0.73 -8.45
CA TYR A 146 7.72 1.07 -7.46
C TYR A 146 7.59 0.18 -6.21
N ASP A 147 6.36 -0.23 -5.89
CA ASP A 147 6.03 -1.02 -4.70
C ASP A 147 6.51 -2.47 -4.79
N GLU A 148 7.04 -2.99 -3.68
CA GLU A 148 7.47 -4.39 -3.58
C GLU A 148 6.29 -5.37 -3.41
N LEU A 149 5.19 -4.91 -2.79
CA LEU A 149 4.03 -5.75 -2.49
C LEU A 149 2.95 -5.52 -3.55
N CYS A 150 2.90 -6.42 -4.51
CA CYS A 150 1.82 -6.46 -5.49
C CYS A 150 0.71 -7.41 -5.01
N PRO A 151 -0.59 -7.08 -5.21
CA PRO A 151 -1.67 -8.04 -4.98
C PRO A 151 -1.52 -9.30 -5.83
N LYS A 152 -2.21 -10.38 -5.42
CA LYS A 152 -2.25 -11.65 -6.17
C LYS A 152 -2.61 -11.42 -7.65
N MET A 153 -2.13 -12.28 -8.54
CA MET A 153 -2.56 -12.27 -9.94
C MET A 153 -4.08 -12.33 -10.08
N GLY A 154 -4.62 -11.62 -11.06
CA GLY A 154 -6.06 -11.54 -11.32
C GLY A 154 -6.50 -10.15 -11.80
N VAL A 155 -7.81 -10.02 -11.99
CA VAL A 155 -8.45 -8.78 -12.44
C VAL A 155 -9.12 -8.08 -11.28
N TYR A 156 -8.98 -6.77 -11.21
CA TYR A 156 -9.41 -5.92 -10.11
C TYR A 156 -10.15 -4.68 -10.62
N ALA A 157 -11.20 -4.28 -9.89
CA ALA A 157 -11.74 -2.93 -9.98
C ALA A 157 -10.84 -2.00 -9.15
N VAL A 158 -10.42 -0.90 -9.77
CA VAL A 158 -9.48 0.06 -9.19
C VAL A 158 -9.95 1.49 -9.42
N THR A 159 -9.52 2.42 -8.57
CA THR A 159 -9.46 3.84 -8.95
C THR A 159 -8.02 4.23 -9.30
N VAL A 160 -7.88 5.12 -10.27
CA VAL A 160 -6.60 5.59 -10.80
C VAL A 160 -6.46 7.06 -10.49
N GLU A 161 -5.39 7.44 -9.79
CA GLU A 161 -5.06 8.85 -9.57
C GLU A 161 -3.97 9.27 -10.54
N HIS A 162 -4.29 10.27 -11.36
CA HIS A 162 -3.41 10.86 -12.34
C HIS A 162 -3.69 12.36 -12.42
N ASP A 163 -2.64 13.18 -12.30
CA ASP A 163 -2.71 14.65 -12.34
C ASP A 163 -3.84 15.23 -11.44
N GLN A 164 -3.82 14.84 -10.16
CA GLN A 164 -4.80 15.23 -9.12
C GLN A 164 -6.26 14.82 -9.42
N THR A 165 -6.50 14.11 -10.51
CA THR A 165 -7.82 13.62 -10.89
C THR A 165 -7.94 12.13 -10.60
N ARG A 166 -9.11 11.71 -10.12
CA ARG A 166 -9.42 10.30 -9.89
C ARG A 166 -10.30 9.77 -11.01
N TYR A 167 -9.89 8.66 -11.58
CA TYR A 167 -10.61 7.91 -12.61
C TYR A 167 -10.97 6.52 -12.10
N LYS A 168 -11.90 5.86 -12.79
CA LYS A 168 -12.26 4.46 -12.54
C LYS A 168 -11.50 3.57 -13.51
N GLY A 169 -11.23 2.34 -13.14
CA GLY A 169 -10.42 1.45 -13.97
C GLY A 169 -10.59 -0.02 -13.67
N VAL A 170 -10.11 -0.82 -14.61
CA VAL A 170 -9.93 -2.26 -14.46
C VAL A 170 -8.46 -2.57 -14.57
N ALA A 171 -7.86 -3.14 -13.52
CA ALA A 171 -6.47 -3.55 -13.52
C ALA A 171 -6.36 -5.07 -13.68
N ASN A 172 -5.46 -5.52 -14.56
CA ASN A 172 -4.99 -6.89 -14.62
C ASN A 172 -3.59 -6.99 -14.03
N ILE A 173 -3.39 -7.92 -13.09
CA ILE A 173 -2.07 -8.29 -12.56
C ILE A 173 -1.77 -9.70 -13.04
N GLY A 174 -0.71 -9.85 -13.82
CA GLY A 174 -0.27 -11.17 -14.25
C GLY A 174 0.45 -11.16 -15.58
N TYR A 175 0.30 -12.23 -16.33
CA TYR A 175 0.99 -12.38 -17.61
C TYR A 175 0.10 -11.88 -18.73
N SER A 176 0.62 -10.92 -19.50
CA SER A 176 -0.11 -10.32 -20.61
C SER A 176 -0.57 -11.40 -21.62
N PRO A 177 -1.89 -11.55 -21.86
CA PRO A 177 -2.40 -12.46 -22.88
C PRO A 177 -2.24 -11.89 -24.30
N THR A 178 -1.89 -10.61 -24.45
CA THR A 178 -1.96 -9.80 -25.68
C THR A 178 -0.66 -9.74 -26.51
N PHE A 179 0.23 -10.74 -26.38
CA PHE A 179 1.50 -10.95 -27.12
C PHE A 179 2.76 -10.18 -26.66
N GLN A 180 3.54 -10.82 -25.79
CA GLN A 180 4.95 -11.27 -25.95
C GLN A 180 5.19 -12.17 -24.73
N GLU A 181 5.67 -13.40 -24.95
CA GLU A 181 5.68 -14.46 -23.93
C GLU A 181 6.26 -14.03 -22.57
N GLY A 182 5.46 -14.17 -21.51
CA GLY A 182 5.96 -14.46 -20.17
C GLY A 182 6.43 -13.29 -19.31
N GLN A 183 6.16 -12.03 -19.66
CA GLN A 183 6.45 -10.92 -18.75
C GLN A 183 5.27 -10.65 -17.82
N PHE A 184 5.52 -10.82 -16.52
CA PHE A 184 4.61 -10.41 -15.45
C PHE A 184 4.51 -8.88 -15.43
N GLY A 185 3.30 -8.34 -15.33
CA GLY A 185 3.07 -6.90 -15.27
C GLY A 185 1.74 -6.54 -14.64
N VAL A 186 1.56 -5.24 -14.44
CA VAL A 186 0.28 -4.63 -14.08
C VAL A 186 -0.19 -3.78 -15.25
N GLU A 187 -1.34 -4.13 -15.79
CA GLU A 187 -2.01 -3.39 -16.86
C GLU A 187 -3.27 -2.76 -16.30
N VAL A 188 -3.57 -1.51 -16.66
CA VAL A 188 -4.81 -0.85 -16.26
C VAL A 188 -5.52 -0.27 -17.47
N HIS A 189 -6.79 -0.64 -17.65
CA HIS A 189 -7.71 0.06 -18.53
C HIS A 189 -8.39 1.17 -17.72
N ILE A 190 -8.09 2.42 -18.04
CA ILE A 190 -8.71 3.59 -17.40
C ILE A 190 -10.02 3.88 -18.13
N LEU A 191 -11.13 3.87 -17.41
CA LEU A 191 -12.46 4.09 -17.97
C LEU A 191 -12.65 5.56 -18.33
N ASP A 192 -13.33 5.78 -19.46
CA ASP A 192 -13.70 7.12 -19.94
C ASP A 192 -12.48 8.07 -20.08
N PHE A 193 -11.35 7.50 -20.53
CA PHE A 193 -10.06 8.18 -20.60
C PHE A 193 -9.46 8.13 -22.01
N ASP A 194 -9.10 9.29 -22.55
CA ASP A 194 -8.68 9.49 -23.95
C ASP A 194 -7.30 10.13 -24.10
N LYS A 195 -6.52 10.22 -23.00
CA LYS A 195 -5.19 10.85 -22.99
C LYS A 195 -4.06 9.82 -23.08
N GLU A 196 -2.94 10.23 -23.68
CA GLU A 196 -1.68 9.48 -23.59
C GLU A 196 -0.86 9.94 -22.38
N ILE A 197 -0.53 9.00 -21.50
CA ILE A 197 0.12 9.26 -20.20
C ILE A 197 1.43 8.49 -20.03
N TYR A 198 2.13 8.19 -21.13
CA TYR A 198 3.41 7.49 -21.09
C TYR A 198 4.45 8.25 -20.27
N ASP A 199 5.30 7.49 -19.57
CA ASP A 199 6.33 7.96 -18.64
C ASP A 199 5.80 8.81 -17.47
N GLN A 200 4.47 8.89 -17.31
CA GLN A 200 3.86 9.61 -16.20
C GLN A 200 3.62 8.69 -15.01
N PRO A 201 3.80 9.21 -13.76
CA PRO A 201 3.45 8.47 -12.57
C PRO A 201 1.93 8.42 -12.39
N ILE A 202 1.42 7.26 -11.99
CA ILE A 202 0.04 7.09 -11.55
C ILE A 202 -0.01 6.33 -10.22
N ARG A 203 -1.14 6.45 -9.53
CA ARG A 203 -1.45 5.66 -8.33
C ARG A 203 -2.66 4.79 -8.60
N LEU A 204 -2.58 3.50 -8.31
CA LEU A 204 -3.70 2.56 -8.40
C LEU A 204 -4.19 2.21 -7.01
N ASN A 205 -5.44 2.51 -6.72
CA ASN A 205 -6.12 2.10 -5.50
C ASN A 205 -6.99 0.87 -5.79
N PHE A 206 -6.65 -0.27 -5.19
CA PHE A 206 -7.38 -1.52 -5.37
C PHE A 206 -8.62 -1.58 -4.49
N VAL A 207 -9.79 -1.54 -5.13
CA VAL A 207 -11.08 -1.55 -4.45
C VAL A 207 -11.54 -2.99 -4.24
N ARG A 208 -11.61 -3.78 -5.32
CA ARG A 208 -12.12 -5.16 -5.24
C ARG A 208 -11.50 -6.07 -6.30
N ARG A 209 -11.25 -7.32 -5.93
CA ARG A 209 -10.89 -8.39 -6.86
C ARG A 209 -12.13 -8.89 -7.59
N LEU A 210 -12.07 -8.95 -8.92
CA LEU A 210 -13.15 -9.43 -9.78
C LEU A 210 -13.03 -10.92 -10.07
N ARG A 211 -11.84 -11.39 -10.46
CA ARG A 211 -11.60 -12.79 -10.84
C ARG A 211 -10.11 -13.15 -10.92
N ASP A 212 -9.83 -14.45 -10.97
CA ASP A 212 -8.52 -14.97 -11.41
C ASP A 212 -8.29 -14.69 -12.91
N GLU A 213 -7.02 -14.78 -13.33
CA GLU A 213 -6.66 -14.80 -14.74
C GLU A 213 -7.22 -16.05 -15.44
N LYS A 214 -7.59 -15.91 -16.70
CA LYS A 214 -8.14 -16.98 -17.53
C LYS A 214 -7.46 -16.95 -18.89
N ARG A 215 -7.29 -18.13 -19.49
CA ARG A 215 -6.90 -18.25 -20.91
C ARG A 215 -8.16 -18.18 -21.77
N PHE A 216 -8.07 -17.50 -22.90
CA PHE A 216 -9.18 -17.33 -23.84
C PHE A 216 -8.88 -18.10 -25.13
N SER A 217 -9.94 -18.61 -25.75
CA SER A 217 -9.86 -19.37 -27.00
C SER A 217 -9.56 -18.48 -28.22
N GLY A 218 -9.77 -17.16 -28.11
CA GLY A 218 -9.48 -16.21 -29.17
C GLY A 218 -9.81 -14.76 -28.78
N PRO A 219 -9.57 -13.81 -29.69
CA PRO A 219 -9.79 -12.37 -29.46
C PRO A 219 -11.22 -12.00 -29.07
N GLU A 220 -12.23 -12.64 -29.67
CA GLU A 220 -13.64 -12.36 -29.39
C GLU A 220 -14.05 -12.77 -27.96
N SER A 221 -13.62 -13.94 -27.50
CA SER A 221 -13.92 -14.41 -26.15
C SER A 221 -13.18 -13.61 -25.07
N LEU A 222 -11.98 -13.10 -25.39
CA LEU A 222 -11.26 -12.15 -24.55
C LEU A 222 -12.01 -10.81 -24.48
N ALA A 223 -12.41 -10.22 -25.62
CA ALA A 223 -13.13 -8.96 -25.67
C ALA A 223 -14.45 -9.02 -24.89
N ALA A 224 -15.23 -10.09 -25.06
CA ALA A 224 -16.48 -10.29 -24.32
C ALA A 224 -16.26 -10.32 -22.79
N GLN A 225 -15.20 -11.00 -22.32
CA GLN A 225 -14.89 -11.04 -20.89
C GLN A 225 -14.40 -9.68 -20.37
N ILE A 226 -13.60 -8.94 -21.15
CA ILE A 226 -13.16 -7.59 -20.77
C ILE A 226 -14.37 -6.66 -20.61
N THR A 227 -15.33 -6.70 -21.54
CA THR A 227 -16.58 -5.95 -21.42
C THR A 227 -17.32 -6.29 -20.13
N GLU A 228 -17.46 -7.59 -19.81
CA GLU A 228 -18.11 -8.02 -18.56
C GLU A 228 -17.36 -7.52 -17.30
N ASP A 229 -16.03 -7.53 -17.32
CA ASP A 229 -15.20 -7.03 -16.23
C ASP A 229 -15.36 -5.51 -16.05
N ILE A 230 -15.44 -4.75 -17.16
CA ILE A 230 -15.68 -3.30 -17.16
C ILE A 230 -17.05 -2.98 -16.58
N GLU A 231 -18.11 -3.66 -17.02
CA GLU A 231 -19.46 -3.41 -16.50
C GLU A 231 -19.55 -3.69 -14.99
N LYS A 232 -18.97 -4.80 -14.53
CA LYS A 232 -18.87 -5.11 -13.09
C LYS A 232 -18.08 -4.05 -12.33
N ALA A 233 -16.97 -3.58 -12.90
CA ALA A 233 -16.18 -2.53 -12.28
C ALA A 233 -16.96 -1.21 -12.21
N ARG A 234 -17.72 -0.83 -13.25
CA ARG A 234 -18.56 0.38 -13.24
C ARG A 234 -19.61 0.32 -12.14
N GLU A 235 -20.28 -0.82 -11.98
CA GLU A 235 -21.27 -1.03 -10.92
C GLU A 235 -20.62 -0.90 -9.54
N LEU A 236 -19.52 -1.62 -9.30
CA LEU A 236 -18.81 -1.63 -8.02
C LEU A 236 -18.21 -0.27 -7.66
N LEU A 237 -17.70 0.46 -8.64
CA LEU A 237 -17.07 1.76 -8.44
C LEU A 237 -18.07 2.91 -8.50
N SER A 238 -19.38 2.65 -8.63
CA SER A 238 -20.40 3.72 -8.73
C SER A 238 -20.42 4.64 -7.50
N SER A 239 -20.09 4.11 -6.33
CA SER A 239 -20.01 4.84 -5.04
C SER A 239 -18.61 5.34 -4.67
N GLU A 240 -17.61 5.19 -5.56
CA GLU A 240 -16.20 5.56 -5.35
C GLU A 240 -15.83 6.91 -5.99
#